data_AF-A0A1X2HW34-F1
#
_entry.id   AF-A0A1X2HW34-F1
#
_cell.length_a   1.000
_cell.length_b   1.000
_cell.length_c   1.000
_cell.angle_alpha   90.00
_cell.angle_beta   90.00
_cell.angle_gamma   90.00
#
_symmetry.space_group_name_H-M   'P 1'
#
loop_
_entity.id
_entity.type
_entity.pdbx_description
1 polymer ?
#
loop_
_entity_poly.entity_id
_entity_poly.type
_entity_poly.pdbx_seq_one_letter_code
_entity_poly.pdbx_strand_id
1 'polypeptide(L)'
;MRFDEPSRSILPVVLEPKWIGREFLGPTLSFIKDVANTPRIDKAIFILMYLASNVTTEITLESLEELLPHALEEDEPDSRWTLIQAMQSIATATTVCSDPQLRFLGYTLLSRFLDMCADDAKVYVLSELLERCPWSAMRAASVGLLKEQVQRAFDDPDLHILKTPLLVMKILPIIYKAETKSLFWHNYSFHMQALNFYLYVLIRDRQTNMTKVWDKPVLEVIQTNYFDPLKEVAEAIKHEAHEKEKQLNKGQGVPEGEENPIVMAMRVEILQNVIESIQHQWNLMEAERKESDSS
;
A
#
# COMPACT_ATOMS: atom_id res chain seq x y z
N MET A 1 -19.13 57.31 -26.31
CA MET A 1 -18.83 57.31 -24.86
C MET A 1 -18.49 55.87 -24.52
N ARG A 2 -17.27 55.62 -24.04
CA ARG A 2 -16.64 54.30 -23.92
C ARG A 2 -17.38 53.45 -22.88
N PHE A 3 -17.61 52.19 -23.22
CA PHE A 3 -17.85 51.12 -22.26
C PHE A 3 -16.49 50.78 -21.64
N ASP A 4 -16.25 51.23 -20.41
CA ASP A 4 -15.11 50.81 -19.60
C ASP A 4 -15.65 50.36 -18.23
N GLU A 5 -16.13 49.12 -18.15
CA GLU A 5 -16.10 48.37 -16.88
C GLU A 5 -14.97 47.35 -16.99
N PRO A 6 -13.89 47.47 -16.20
CA PRO A 6 -12.91 46.41 -16.11
C PRO A 6 -13.58 45.25 -15.37
N SER A 7 -13.76 44.14 -16.07
CA SER A 7 -14.06 42.84 -15.50
C SER A 7 -13.07 42.58 -14.36
N ARG A 8 -13.53 42.81 -13.13
CA ARG A 8 -12.80 42.45 -11.91
C ARG A 8 -12.60 40.94 -11.95
N SER A 9 -11.40 40.48 -12.27
CA SER A 9 -10.98 39.13 -11.94
C SER A 9 -11.05 39.03 -10.42
N ILE A 10 -12.07 38.34 -9.90
CA ILE A 10 -12.36 38.20 -8.46
C ILE A 10 -11.24 37.42 -7.74
N LEU A 11 -10.39 36.71 -8.49
CA LEU A 11 -9.22 36.02 -7.98
C LEU A 11 -7.95 36.81 -8.36
N PRO A 12 -7.01 37.01 -7.42
CA PRO A 12 -5.69 37.55 -7.74
C PRO A 12 -5.08 36.72 -8.88
N VAL A 13 -4.55 37.40 -9.90
CA VAL A 13 -4.07 36.80 -11.16
C VAL A 13 -2.92 35.78 -10.96
N VAL A 14 -2.35 35.67 -9.76
CA VAL A 14 -1.39 34.62 -9.39
C VAL A 14 -1.62 34.24 -7.93
N LEU A 15 -2.47 33.25 -7.66
CA LEU A 15 -2.49 32.59 -6.35
C LEU A 15 -1.40 31.52 -6.36
N GLU A 16 -0.48 31.59 -5.38
CA GLU A 16 0.59 30.59 -5.25
C GLU A 16 -0.03 29.21 -4.95
N PRO A 17 0.34 28.14 -5.69
CA PRO A 17 -0.21 26.80 -5.47
C PRO A 17 -0.11 26.32 -4.03
N LYS A 18 0.94 26.73 -3.30
CA LYS A 18 1.12 26.44 -1.87
C LYS A 18 0.03 27.06 -1.00
N TRP A 19 -0.35 28.30 -1.28
CA TRP A 19 -1.43 28.99 -0.58
C TRP A 19 -2.78 28.33 -0.90
N ILE A 20 -3.05 28.02 -2.17
CA ILE A 20 -4.27 27.29 -2.57
C ILE A 20 -4.32 25.93 -1.87
N GLY A 21 -3.21 25.20 -1.86
CA GLY A 21 -3.11 23.93 -1.16
C GLY A 21 -3.45 24.08 0.32
N ARG A 22 -2.85 25.04 1.01
CA ARG A 22 -3.09 25.25 2.44
C ARG A 22 -4.56 25.60 2.75
N GLU A 23 -5.16 26.54 2.01
CA GLU A 23 -6.49 27.04 2.30
C GLU A 23 -7.63 26.13 1.82
N PHE A 24 -7.44 25.41 0.71
CA PHE A 24 -8.50 24.58 0.12
C PHE A 24 -8.41 23.11 0.53
N LEU A 25 -7.33 22.65 1.16
CA LEU A 25 -7.18 21.25 1.53
C LEU A 25 -8.20 20.80 2.57
N GLY A 26 -8.38 21.54 3.68
CA GLY A 26 -9.40 21.24 4.70
C GLY A 26 -10.83 21.15 4.12
N PRO A 27 -11.30 22.18 3.41
CA PRO A 27 -12.58 22.15 2.68
C PRO A 27 -12.72 20.99 1.68
N THR A 28 -11.66 20.65 0.96
CA THR A 28 -11.70 19.58 -0.03
C THR A 28 -11.83 18.20 0.64
N LEU A 29 -11.17 18.03 1.79
CA LEU A 29 -11.21 16.78 2.54
C LEU A 29 -12.56 16.51 3.20
N SER A 30 -13.32 17.56 3.55
CA SER A 30 -14.69 17.38 4.06
C SER A 30 -15.62 16.71 3.05
N PHE A 31 -15.37 16.88 1.75
CA PHE A 31 -16.11 16.19 0.68
C PHE A 31 -15.82 14.69 0.61
N ILE A 32 -14.71 14.22 1.19
CA ILE A 32 -14.33 12.79 1.22
C ILE A 32 -14.97 12.06 2.40
N LYS A 33 -15.40 12.78 3.46
CA LYS A 33 -16.08 12.19 4.63
C LYS A 33 -17.33 11.39 4.25
N ASP A 34 -18.11 11.90 3.30
CA ASP A 34 -19.36 11.29 2.86
C ASP A 34 -19.10 10.31 1.71
N VAL A 35 -18.70 9.09 2.06
CA VAL A 35 -18.35 8.03 1.10
C VAL A 35 -19.54 7.60 0.22
N ALA A 36 -20.77 7.91 0.63
CA ALA A 36 -21.96 7.63 -0.17
C ALA A 36 -22.17 8.63 -1.32
N ASN A 37 -21.54 9.80 -1.26
CA ASN A 37 -21.74 10.88 -2.23
C ASN A 37 -20.64 10.88 -3.30
N THR A 38 -20.73 9.95 -4.24
CA THR A 38 -19.78 9.77 -5.35
C THR A 38 -19.40 11.09 -6.07
N PRO A 39 -20.35 12.00 -6.41
CA PRO A 39 -19.98 13.28 -7.04
C PRO A 39 -19.13 14.22 -6.17
N ARG A 40 -19.25 14.15 -4.84
CA ARG A 40 -18.40 14.93 -3.93
C ARG A 40 -16.98 14.37 -3.88
N ILE A 41 -16.87 13.04 -3.79
CA ILE A 41 -15.58 12.34 -3.79
C ILE A 41 -14.82 12.61 -5.10
N ASP A 42 -15.50 12.53 -6.24
CA ASP A 42 -14.90 12.81 -7.55
C ASP A 42 -14.28 14.21 -7.61
N LYS A 43 -15.06 15.25 -7.25
CA LYS A 43 -14.57 16.63 -7.19
C LYS A 43 -13.41 16.78 -6.21
N ALA A 44 -13.48 16.12 -5.06
CA ALA A 44 -12.43 16.18 -4.06
C ALA A 44 -11.13 15.57 -4.59
N ILE A 45 -11.19 14.35 -5.13
CA ILE A 45 -10.05 13.67 -5.72
C ILE A 45 -9.45 14.50 -6.86
N PHE A 46 -10.28 15.10 -7.72
CA PHE A 46 -9.81 15.97 -8.80
C PHE A 46 -9.02 17.18 -8.28
N ILE A 47 -9.55 17.90 -7.29
CA ILE A 47 -8.87 19.05 -6.67
C ILE A 47 -7.56 18.60 -6.01
N LEU A 48 -7.58 17.52 -5.24
CA LEU A 48 -6.39 17.01 -4.57
C LEU A 48 -5.31 16.54 -5.56
N MET A 49 -5.72 15.91 -6.66
CA MET A 49 -4.79 15.51 -7.74
C MET A 49 -4.17 16.72 -8.42
N TYR A 50 -4.97 17.77 -8.67
CA TYR A 50 -4.48 19.03 -9.19
C TYR A 50 -3.46 19.66 -8.23
N LEU A 51 -3.78 19.71 -6.93
CA LEU A 51 -2.87 20.24 -5.92
C LEU A 51 -1.56 19.42 -5.85
N ALA A 52 -1.65 18.09 -5.79
CA ALA A 52 -0.48 17.21 -5.76
C ALA A 52 0.41 17.36 -7.01
N SER A 53 -0.17 17.73 -8.16
CA SER A 53 0.59 17.93 -9.41
C SER A 53 1.24 19.30 -9.53
N ASN A 54 0.76 20.31 -8.78
CA ASN A 54 1.18 21.71 -8.93
C ASN A 54 1.87 22.28 -7.68
N VAL A 55 1.83 21.58 -6.55
CA VAL A 55 2.49 21.98 -5.29
C VAL A 55 3.79 21.21 -5.14
N THR A 56 4.92 21.93 -5.14
CA THR A 56 6.27 21.36 -4.99
C THR A 56 6.74 21.33 -3.52
N THR A 57 5.81 21.20 -2.58
CA THR A 57 6.14 21.18 -1.15
C THR A 57 6.46 19.76 -0.72
N GLU A 58 7.61 19.57 -0.10
CA GLU A 58 7.96 18.32 0.57
C GLU A 58 7.20 18.22 1.90
N ILE A 59 6.53 17.09 2.12
CA ILE A 59 5.76 16.80 3.32
C ILE A 59 6.70 16.12 4.33
N THR A 60 7.03 16.82 5.41
CA THR A 60 7.84 16.27 6.50
C THR A 60 6.97 15.55 7.52
N LEU A 61 7.60 14.80 8.43
CA LEU A 61 6.89 14.12 9.51
C LEU A 61 6.13 15.11 10.42
N GLU A 62 6.66 16.30 10.64
CA GLU A 62 6.00 17.36 11.43
C GLU A 62 4.75 17.88 10.71
N SER A 63 4.82 18.08 9.39
CA SER A 63 3.68 18.52 8.58
C SER A 63 2.54 17.50 8.58
N LEU A 64 2.82 16.21 8.79
CA LEU A 64 1.80 15.17 8.83
C LEU A 64 0.83 15.32 10.02
N GLU A 65 1.35 15.82 11.14
CA GLU A 65 0.61 16.02 12.40
C GLU A 65 0.07 17.45 12.56
N GLU A 66 0.51 18.38 11.72
CA GLU A 66 0.04 19.76 11.74
C GLU A 66 -1.46 19.84 11.39
N LEU A 67 -2.18 20.67 12.15
CA LEU A 67 -3.59 20.94 11.90
C LEU A 67 -3.76 21.80 10.65
N LEU A 68 -4.55 21.31 9.72
CA LEU A 68 -4.92 22.02 8.51
C LEU A 68 -5.85 23.20 8.84
N PRO A 69 -5.80 24.28 8.04
CA PRO A 69 -6.75 25.40 8.17
C PRO A 69 -8.19 24.91 8.04
N HIS A 70 -9.09 25.60 8.75
CA HIS A 70 -10.47 25.20 8.98
C HIS A 70 -11.20 24.74 7.71
N ALA A 71 -11.90 23.61 7.82
CA ALA A 71 -12.96 23.26 6.88
C ALA A 71 -14.09 24.31 6.97
N LEU A 72 -14.87 24.45 5.89
CA LEU A 72 -15.91 25.48 5.67
C LEU A 72 -17.03 25.58 6.73
N GLU A 73 -17.01 24.76 7.78
CA GLU A 73 -18.03 24.72 8.83
C GLU A 73 -17.43 25.33 10.12
N GLU A 74 -17.74 26.61 10.34
CA GLU A 74 -17.22 27.43 11.47
C GLU A 74 -17.69 26.95 12.86
N ASP A 75 -18.63 26.01 12.95
CA ASP A 75 -19.32 25.64 14.20
C ASP A 75 -18.97 24.26 14.78
N GLU A 76 -18.07 23.46 14.16
CA GLU A 76 -17.63 22.18 14.73
C GLU A 76 -16.18 22.24 15.27
N PRO A 77 -15.96 22.24 16.60
CA PRO A 77 -14.63 22.31 17.21
C PRO A 77 -13.71 21.11 16.87
N ASP A 78 -14.28 20.02 16.36
CA ASP A 78 -13.58 18.79 15.93
C ASP A 78 -13.36 18.70 14.41
N SER A 79 -13.67 19.75 13.63
CA SER A 79 -13.53 19.73 12.16
C SER A 79 -12.10 20.02 11.65
N ARG A 80 -11.11 20.05 12.54
CA ARG A 80 -9.70 20.24 12.16
C ARG A 80 -9.06 18.91 11.77
N TRP A 81 -8.50 18.88 10.57
CA TRP A 81 -7.91 17.67 9.98
C TRP A 81 -6.40 17.75 10.01
N THR A 82 -5.73 16.63 10.19
CA THR A 82 -4.30 16.49 9.88
C THR A 82 -4.12 15.84 8.51
N LEU A 83 -2.92 15.91 7.93
CA LEU A 83 -2.61 15.18 6.69
C LEU A 83 -2.70 13.66 6.86
N ILE A 84 -2.44 13.15 8.06
CA ILE A 84 -2.63 11.71 8.37
C ILE A 84 -4.12 11.35 8.25
N GLN A 85 -5.01 12.13 8.87
CA GLN A 85 -6.46 11.90 8.81
C GLN A 85 -7.00 12.06 7.37
N ALA A 86 -6.43 13.00 6.61
CA ALA A 86 -6.70 13.17 5.20
C ALA A 86 -6.37 11.89 4.41
N MET A 87 -5.15 11.38 4.58
CA MET A 87 -4.69 10.15 3.94
C MET A 87 -5.54 8.93 4.34
N GLN A 88 -5.89 8.78 5.63
CA GLN A 88 -6.75 7.68 6.10
C GLN A 88 -8.15 7.74 5.46
N SER A 89 -8.67 8.95 5.26
CA SER A 89 -9.97 9.17 4.63
C SER A 89 -9.92 8.89 3.13
N ILE A 90 -8.86 9.32 2.44
CA ILE A 90 -8.62 8.96 1.03
C ILE A 90 -8.50 7.44 0.89
N ALA A 91 -7.75 6.77 1.78
CA ALA A 91 -7.60 5.32 1.78
C ALA A 91 -8.94 4.59 1.99
N THR A 92 -9.77 5.10 2.90
CA THR A 92 -11.12 4.57 3.14
C THR A 92 -12.02 4.77 1.93
N ALA A 93 -12.09 5.99 1.39
CA ALA A 93 -12.88 6.28 0.20
C ALA A 93 -12.44 5.45 -1.01
N THR A 94 -11.12 5.29 -1.20
CA THR A 94 -10.53 4.45 -2.25
C THR A 94 -10.93 2.98 -2.13
N THR A 95 -11.27 2.51 -0.94
CA THR A 95 -11.64 1.10 -0.72
C THR A 95 -13.14 0.88 -0.79
N VAL A 96 -13.92 1.79 -0.21
CA VAL A 96 -15.36 1.64 -0.01
C VAL A 96 -16.18 2.23 -1.16
N CYS A 97 -15.64 3.18 -1.93
CA CYS A 97 -16.36 3.78 -3.06
C CYS A 97 -16.78 2.70 -4.06
N SER A 98 -18.02 2.74 -4.52
CA SER A 98 -18.58 1.77 -5.48
C SER A 98 -18.00 1.93 -6.89
N ASP A 99 -17.57 3.14 -7.26
CA ASP A 99 -17.02 3.45 -8.57
C ASP A 99 -15.56 2.99 -8.71
N PRO A 100 -15.25 2.01 -9.60
CA PRO A 100 -13.89 1.54 -9.83
C PRO A 100 -12.91 2.63 -10.30
N GLN A 101 -13.37 3.62 -11.07
CA GLN A 101 -12.52 4.69 -11.58
C GLN A 101 -12.08 5.61 -10.44
N LEU A 102 -12.98 5.96 -9.52
CA LEU A 102 -12.63 6.75 -8.35
C LEU A 102 -11.71 6.00 -7.40
N ARG A 103 -11.89 4.68 -7.24
CA ARG A 103 -10.92 3.85 -6.49
C ARG A 103 -9.54 3.91 -7.14
N PHE A 104 -9.45 3.81 -8.46
CA PHE A 104 -8.16 3.93 -9.16
C PHE A 104 -7.52 5.32 -9.01
N LEU A 105 -8.31 6.39 -9.15
CA LEU A 105 -7.81 7.76 -8.97
C LEU A 105 -7.39 8.03 -7.52
N GLY A 106 -8.12 7.49 -6.54
CA GLY A 106 -7.76 7.56 -5.13
C GLY A 106 -6.44 6.84 -4.81
N TYR A 107 -6.22 5.65 -5.38
CA TYR A 107 -4.92 4.96 -5.29
C TYR A 107 -3.80 5.78 -5.91
N THR A 108 -4.05 6.36 -7.09
CA THR A 108 -3.08 7.24 -7.77
C THR A 108 -2.75 8.45 -6.91
N LEU A 109 -3.75 9.04 -6.25
CA LEU A 109 -3.57 10.17 -5.34
C LEU A 109 -2.71 9.78 -4.13
N LEU A 110 -2.90 8.59 -3.56
CA LEU A 110 -2.04 8.08 -2.48
C LEU A 110 -0.59 7.88 -2.93
N SER A 111 -0.37 7.33 -4.14
CA SER A 111 0.99 7.19 -4.70
C SER A 111 1.66 8.56 -4.89
N ARG A 112 0.91 9.57 -5.38
CA ARG A 112 1.39 10.95 -5.50
C ARG A 112 1.66 11.62 -4.15
N PHE A 113 0.81 11.38 -3.16
CA PHE A 113 1.02 11.87 -1.81
C PHE A 113 2.33 11.33 -1.23
N LEU A 114 2.62 10.04 -1.42
CA LEU A 114 3.89 9.43 -1.01
C LEU A 114 5.10 10.01 -1.75
N ASP A 115 4.97 10.39 -3.02
CA ASP A 115 6.03 11.05 -3.78
C ASP A 115 6.37 12.45 -3.22
N MET A 116 5.40 13.12 -2.59
CA MET A 116 5.61 14.41 -1.95
C MET A 116 6.23 14.28 -0.55
N CYS A 117 6.21 13.10 0.07
CA CYS A 117 6.74 12.89 1.40
C CYS A 117 8.28 12.80 1.42
N ALA A 118 8.88 13.46 2.41
CA ALA A 118 10.24 13.17 2.86
C ALA A 118 10.35 11.69 3.27
N ASP A 119 11.56 11.14 3.27
CA ASP A 119 11.76 9.70 3.45
C ASP A 119 11.27 9.14 4.79
N ASP A 120 11.40 9.89 5.88
CA ASP A 120 10.90 9.52 7.21
C ASP A 120 9.37 9.56 7.27
N ALA A 121 8.76 10.60 6.71
CA ALA A 121 7.32 10.75 6.54
C ALA A 121 6.74 9.62 5.66
N LYS A 122 7.44 9.25 4.58
CA LYS A 122 7.07 8.17 3.67
C LYS A 122 7.06 6.82 4.38
N VAL A 123 8.09 6.51 5.17
CA VAL A 123 8.14 5.30 5.99
C VAL A 123 7.01 5.28 7.01
N TYR A 124 6.73 6.41 7.67
CA TYR A 124 5.63 6.53 8.63
C TYR A 124 4.28 6.25 7.96
N VAL A 125 3.97 6.94 6.86
CA VAL A 125 2.72 6.81 6.11
C VAL A 125 2.51 5.38 5.61
N LEU A 126 3.55 4.76 5.04
CA LEU A 126 3.49 3.36 4.59
C LEU A 126 3.26 2.40 5.77
N SER A 127 3.87 2.65 6.93
CA SER A 127 3.67 1.84 8.13
C SER A 127 2.22 1.95 8.63
N GLU A 128 1.65 3.15 8.65
CA GLU A 128 0.25 3.37 9.02
C GLU A 128 -0.71 2.64 8.08
N LEU A 129 -0.47 2.72 6.76
CA LEU A 129 -1.30 2.04 5.76
C LEU A 129 -1.19 0.51 5.82
N LEU A 130 0.00 -0.03 6.11
CA LEU A 130 0.22 -1.48 6.21
C LEU A 130 -0.32 -2.08 7.51
N GLU A 131 -0.13 -1.39 8.64
CA GLU A 131 -0.43 -1.94 9.96
C GLU A 131 -1.80 -1.53 10.49
N ARG A 132 -2.19 -0.26 10.33
CA ARG A 132 -3.37 0.30 11.00
C ARG A 132 -4.59 0.47 10.09
N CYS A 133 -4.43 0.28 8.78
CA CYS A 133 -5.56 0.36 7.87
C CYS A 133 -6.54 -0.81 8.13
N PRO A 134 -7.84 -0.54 8.40
CA PRO A 134 -8.81 -1.59 8.72
C PRO A 134 -9.21 -2.42 7.47
N TRP A 135 -8.90 -1.94 6.27
CA TRP A 135 -9.33 -2.56 5.02
C TRP A 135 -8.25 -3.47 4.43
N SER A 136 -8.49 -4.78 4.35
CA SER A 136 -7.51 -5.74 3.78
C SER A 136 -7.13 -5.44 2.33
N ALA A 137 -8.10 -5.01 1.52
CA ALA A 137 -7.84 -4.60 0.14
C ALA A 137 -6.84 -3.43 0.06
N MET A 138 -6.97 -2.43 0.95
CA MET A 138 -6.04 -1.31 1.01
C MET A 138 -4.68 -1.72 1.60
N ARG A 139 -4.65 -2.58 2.62
CA ARG A 139 -3.37 -3.12 3.13
C ARG A 139 -2.60 -3.85 2.02
N ALA A 140 -3.29 -4.67 1.22
CA ALA A 140 -2.68 -5.33 0.06
C ALA A 140 -2.21 -4.32 -1.00
N ALA A 141 -3.03 -3.32 -1.32
CA ALA A 141 -2.66 -2.24 -2.24
C ALA A 141 -1.46 -1.42 -1.73
N SER A 142 -1.32 -1.26 -0.41
CA SER A 142 -0.24 -0.52 0.23
C SER A 142 1.11 -1.23 0.11
N VAL A 143 1.11 -2.57 0.01
CA VAL A 143 2.33 -3.32 -0.39
C VAL A 143 2.72 -2.98 -1.83
N GLY A 144 1.74 -2.77 -2.71
CA GLY A 144 1.96 -2.26 -4.06
C GLY A 144 2.57 -0.86 -4.07
N LEU A 145 2.01 0.07 -3.27
CA LEU A 145 2.57 1.41 -3.09
C LEU A 145 4.01 1.36 -2.56
N LEU A 146 4.28 0.53 -1.56
CA LEU A 146 5.62 0.31 -1.04
C LEU A 146 6.56 -0.18 -2.15
N LYS A 147 6.14 -1.16 -2.97
CA LYS A 147 6.94 -1.66 -4.09
C LYS A 147 7.27 -0.55 -5.08
N GLU A 148 6.31 0.29 -5.45
CA GLU A 148 6.54 1.45 -6.32
C GLU A 148 7.58 2.41 -5.73
N GLN A 149 7.47 2.73 -4.44
CA GLN A 149 8.39 3.64 -3.76
C GLN A 149 9.80 3.06 -3.63
N VAL A 150 9.91 1.76 -3.30
CA VAL A 150 11.21 1.06 -3.27
C VAL A 150 11.81 0.99 -4.68
N GLN A 151 10.99 0.75 -5.71
CA GLN A 151 11.47 0.79 -7.09
C GLN A 151 12.06 2.14 -7.47
N ARG A 152 11.34 3.23 -7.20
CA ARG A 152 11.84 4.60 -7.42
C ARG A 152 13.15 4.84 -6.64
N ALA A 153 13.23 4.40 -5.39
CA ALA A 153 14.44 4.52 -4.58
C ALA A 153 15.67 3.78 -5.14
N PHE A 154 15.46 2.62 -5.79
CA PHE A 154 16.53 1.90 -6.48
C PHE A 154 16.90 2.50 -7.84
N ASP A 155 15.95 3.13 -8.53
CA ASP A 155 16.18 3.80 -9.81
C ASP A 155 16.89 5.16 -9.63
N ASP A 156 16.75 5.77 -8.45
CA ASP A 156 17.39 7.02 -8.08
C ASP A 156 18.84 6.79 -7.59
N PRO A 157 19.84 7.52 -8.15
CA PRO A 157 21.21 7.48 -7.64
C PRO A 157 21.35 7.93 -6.18
N ASP A 158 20.52 8.87 -5.71
CA ASP A 158 20.63 9.46 -4.38
C ASP A 158 20.25 8.48 -3.27
N LEU A 159 20.83 8.63 -2.07
CA LEU A 159 20.57 7.70 -0.97
C LEU A 159 19.16 7.90 -0.40
N HIS A 160 18.29 6.91 -0.61
CA HIS A 160 16.94 6.83 -0.06
C HIS A 160 16.87 5.85 1.12
N ILE A 161 16.09 6.18 2.15
CA ILE A 161 15.88 5.30 3.33
C ILE A 161 15.35 3.93 2.88
N LEU A 162 14.51 3.89 1.84
CA LEU A 162 13.89 2.67 1.32
C LEU A 162 14.84 1.71 0.58
N LYS A 163 16.09 2.11 0.26
CA LYS A 163 17.13 1.21 -0.26
C LYS A 163 18.20 0.84 0.79
N THR A 164 17.93 1.10 2.06
CA THR A 164 18.84 0.84 3.18
C THR A 164 18.33 -0.30 4.07
N PRO A 165 19.10 -0.77 5.07
CA PRO A 165 18.63 -1.77 6.02
C PRO A 165 17.40 -1.37 6.83
N LEU A 166 17.06 -0.07 6.85
CA LEU A 166 15.82 0.39 7.50
C LEU A 166 14.57 -0.20 6.87
N LEU A 167 14.57 -0.49 5.55
CA LEU A 167 13.48 -1.22 4.90
C LEU A 167 13.25 -2.58 5.59
N VAL A 168 14.33 -3.33 5.77
CA VAL A 168 14.32 -4.66 6.40
C VAL A 168 13.99 -4.59 7.88
N MET A 169 14.50 -3.59 8.60
CA MET A 169 14.32 -3.50 10.05
C MET A 169 12.95 -2.94 10.46
N LYS A 170 12.35 -2.04 9.67
CA LYS A 170 11.11 -1.35 10.04
C LYS A 170 9.89 -1.87 9.31
N ILE A 171 9.99 -2.10 7.99
CA ILE A 171 8.82 -2.39 7.16
C ILE A 171 8.58 -3.88 7.03
N LEU A 172 9.62 -4.69 6.81
CA LEU A 172 9.42 -6.14 6.63
C LEU A 172 8.75 -6.85 7.82
N PRO A 173 9.04 -6.52 9.10
CA PRO A 173 8.36 -7.12 10.24
C PRO A 173 6.86 -6.75 10.31
N ILE A 174 6.44 -5.66 9.67
CA ILE A 174 5.03 -5.29 9.56
C ILE A 174 4.32 -6.23 8.57
N ILE A 175 4.98 -6.55 7.46
CA ILE A 175 4.42 -7.33 6.35
C ILE A 175 4.46 -8.84 6.63
N TYR A 176 5.58 -9.35 7.11
CA TYR A 176 5.86 -10.79 7.19
C TYR A 176 5.61 -11.31 8.60
N LYS A 177 4.33 -11.35 8.99
CA LYS A 177 3.87 -11.90 10.27
C LYS A 177 3.19 -13.25 10.06
N ALA A 178 3.28 -14.13 11.06
CA ALA A 178 2.65 -15.45 11.01
C ALA A 178 1.13 -15.33 10.78
N GLU A 179 0.60 -16.18 9.89
CA GLU A 179 -0.81 -16.19 9.53
C GLU A 179 -1.56 -17.35 10.18
N THR A 180 -2.85 -17.16 10.39
CA THR A 180 -3.78 -18.17 10.89
C THR A 180 -4.71 -18.65 9.78
N LYS A 181 -5.12 -19.93 9.85
CA LYS A 181 -6.03 -20.54 8.86
C LYS A 181 -7.34 -19.76 8.69
N SER A 182 -7.88 -19.17 9.77
CA SER A 182 -9.15 -18.43 9.73
C SER A 182 -9.07 -17.11 8.96
N LEU A 183 -7.90 -16.46 8.93
CA LEU A 183 -7.68 -15.18 8.28
C LEU A 183 -7.05 -15.29 6.88
N PHE A 184 -6.55 -16.48 6.52
CA PHE A 184 -5.86 -16.73 5.25
C PHE A 184 -6.59 -16.19 4.02
N TRP A 185 -7.89 -16.51 3.86
CA TRP A 185 -8.64 -16.06 2.68
C TRP A 185 -8.89 -14.55 2.66
N HIS A 186 -9.08 -13.95 3.83
CA HIS A 186 -9.24 -12.51 3.97
C HIS A 186 -7.94 -11.76 3.62
N ASN A 187 -6.79 -12.37 3.92
CA ASN A 187 -5.46 -11.81 3.69
C ASN A 187 -4.76 -12.39 2.44
N TYR A 188 -5.42 -13.24 1.64
CA TYR A 188 -4.80 -13.91 0.50
C TYR A 188 -4.14 -12.92 -0.47
N SER A 189 -4.87 -11.87 -0.86
CA SER A 189 -4.36 -10.81 -1.74
C SER A 189 -3.17 -10.08 -1.13
N PHE A 190 -3.17 -9.90 0.20
CA PHE A 190 -2.05 -9.30 0.92
C PHE A 190 -0.81 -10.20 0.85
N HIS A 191 -0.95 -11.51 1.11
CA HIS A 191 0.17 -12.46 1.01
C HIS A 191 0.75 -12.52 -0.39
N MET A 192 -0.08 -12.54 -1.43
CA MET A 192 0.39 -12.53 -2.81
C MET A 192 1.18 -11.25 -3.13
N GLN A 193 0.72 -10.08 -2.69
CA GLN A 193 1.48 -8.83 -2.86
C GLN A 193 2.78 -8.84 -2.04
N ALA A 194 2.74 -9.34 -0.80
CA ALA A 194 3.89 -9.44 0.08
C ALA A 194 4.99 -10.36 -0.48
N LEU A 195 4.60 -11.52 -1.03
CA LEU A 195 5.52 -12.46 -1.68
C LEU A 195 6.14 -11.85 -2.95
N ASN A 196 5.31 -11.23 -3.79
CA ASN A 196 5.79 -10.55 -5.00
C ASN A 196 6.73 -9.38 -4.68
N PHE A 197 6.45 -8.63 -3.62
CA PHE A 197 7.33 -7.57 -3.13
C PHE A 197 8.66 -8.15 -2.63
N TYR A 198 8.63 -9.23 -1.87
CA TYR A 198 9.85 -9.88 -1.37
C TYR A 198 10.74 -10.35 -2.52
N LEU A 199 10.14 -11.08 -3.48
CA LEU A 199 10.83 -11.55 -4.68
C LEU A 199 11.45 -10.40 -5.47
N TYR A 200 10.72 -9.29 -5.60
CA TYR A 200 11.23 -8.09 -6.25
C TYR A 200 12.48 -7.52 -5.54
N VAL A 201 12.44 -7.37 -4.21
CA VAL A 201 13.59 -6.83 -3.44
C VAL A 201 14.80 -7.75 -3.56
N LEU A 202 14.61 -9.07 -3.48
CA LEU A 202 15.68 -10.05 -3.67
C LEU A 202 16.35 -9.88 -5.04
N ILE A 203 15.55 -9.87 -6.11
CA ILE A 203 16.09 -9.74 -7.48
C ILE A 203 16.79 -8.40 -7.67
N ARG A 204 16.18 -7.30 -7.17
CA ARG A 204 16.70 -5.94 -7.38
C ARG A 204 18.01 -5.70 -6.64
N ASP A 205 18.11 -6.18 -5.40
CA ASP A 205 19.26 -5.94 -4.51
C ASP A 205 20.27 -7.10 -4.52
N ARG A 206 20.25 -7.95 -5.56
CA ARG A 206 21.07 -9.15 -5.67
C ARG A 206 22.59 -8.88 -5.64
N GLN A 207 23.03 -7.85 -6.35
CA GLN A 207 24.46 -7.54 -6.52
C GLN A 207 25.00 -6.67 -5.38
N THR A 208 24.21 -5.73 -4.90
CA THR A 208 24.65 -4.69 -3.97
C THR A 208 24.36 -5.02 -2.51
N ASN A 209 23.29 -5.78 -2.24
CA ASN A 209 22.79 -6.08 -0.89
C ASN A 209 22.70 -4.83 0.02
N MET A 210 22.30 -3.68 -0.52
CA MET A 210 22.20 -2.41 0.21
C MET A 210 21.17 -2.47 1.35
N THR A 211 20.08 -3.19 1.12
CA THR A 211 19.00 -3.40 2.09
C THR A 211 19.36 -4.45 3.13
N LYS A 212 20.44 -5.23 2.93
CA LYS A 212 20.79 -6.40 3.74
C LYS A 212 19.74 -7.51 3.72
N VAL A 213 18.85 -7.53 2.73
CA VAL A 213 17.81 -8.57 2.59
C VAL A 213 18.41 -9.98 2.47
N TRP A 214 19.63 -10.10 1.95
CA TRP A 214 20.34 -11.36 1.78
C TRP A 214 21.18 -11.78 2.99
N ASP A 215 21.10 -11.05 4.10
CA ASP A 215 21.81 -11.42 5.32
C ASP A 215 21.10 -12.62 5.98
N LYS A 216 21.88 -13.63 6.40
CA LYS A 216 21.34 -14.88 6.98
C LYS A 216 20.30 -14.66 8.09
N PRO A 217 20.52 -13.76 9.07
CA PRO A 217 19.52 -13.52 10.11
C PRO A 217 18.16 -13.05 9.56
N VAL A 218 18.17 -12.27 8.48
CA VAL A 218 16.95 -11.78 7.84
C VAL A 218 16.23 -12.93 7.15
N LEU A 219 16.94 -13.74 6.37
CA LEU A 219 16.39 -14.91 5.69
C LEU A 219 15.77 -15.91 6.67
N GLU A 220 16.48 -16.22 7.76
CA GLU A 220 16.03 -17.12 8.82
C GLU A 220 14.77 -16.59 9.52
N VAL A 221 14.72 -15.29 9.82
CA VAL A 221 13.55 -14.63 10.41
C VAL A 221 12.35 -14.70 9.47
N ILE A 222 12.51 -14.40 8.17
CA ILE A 222 11.42 -14.49 7.19
C ILE A 222 10.95 -15.95 7.01
N GLN A 223 11.88 -16.89 6.94
CA GLN A 223 11.56 -18.30 6.81
C GLN A 223 10.71 -18.78 8.01
N THR A 224 11.21 -18.53 9.23
CA THR A 224 10.60 -19.02 10.47
C THR A 224 9.30 -18.31 10.82
N ASN A 225 9.24 -16.98 10.65
CA ASN A 225 8.09 -16.19 11.10
C ASN A 225 7.00 -16.05 10.05
N TYR A 226 7.28 -16.35 8.78
CA TYR A 226 6.33 -16.13 7.69
C TYR A 226 6.19 -17.32 6.74
N PHE A 227 7.27 -17.79 6.10
CA PHE A 227 7.12 -18.85 5.10
C PHE A 227 6.71 -20.20 5.69
N ASP A 228 7.30 -20.63 6.80
CA ASP A 228 6.93 -21.90 7.43
C ASP A 228 5.46 -21.89 7.89
N PRO A 229 4.99 -20.89 8.68
CA PRO A 229 3.58 -20.81 9.06
C PRO A 229 2.63 -20.74 7.86
N LEU A 230 2.99 -19.97 6.82
CA LEU A 230 2.14 -19.81 5.64
C LEU A 230 2.03 -21.11 4.84
N LYS A 231 3.13 -21.88 4.73
CA LYS A 231 3.12 -23.22 4.11
C LYS A 231 2.27 -24.22 4.90
N GLU A 232 2.38 -24.22 6.22
CA GLU A 232 1.57 -25.10 7.08
C GLU A 232 0.08 -24.80 6.91
N VAL A 233 -0.30 -23.52 6.91
CA VAL A 233 -1.69 -23.09 6.66
C VAL A 233 -2.15 -23.48 5.25
N ALA A 234 -1.31 -23.25 4.24
CA ALA A 234 -1.59 -23.62 2.85
C ALA A 234 -1.85 -25.14 2.70
N GLU A 235 -0.99 -25.98 3.27
CA GLU A 235 -1.17 -27.44 3.25
C GLU A 235 -2.44 -27.89 3.98
N ALA A 236 -2.73 -27.28 5.14
CA ALA A 236 -3.97 -27.58 5.87
C ALA A 236 -5.23 -27.20 5.09
N ILE A 237 -5.20 -26.13 4.30
CA ILE A 237 -6.30 -25.71 3.42
C ILE A 237 -6.40 -26.61 2.19
N LYS A 238 -5.27 -26.99 1.59
CA LYS A 238 -5.21 -27.91 0.44
C LYS A 238 -5.79 -29.28 0.79
N HIS A 239 -5.44 -29.81 1.95
CA HIS A 239 -6.02 -31.05 2.46
C HIS A 239 -7.54 -30.95 2.64
N GLU A 240 -8.03 -29.85 3.22
CA GLU A 240 -9.47 -29.61 3.36
C GLU A 240 -10.18 -29.52 2.01
N ALA A 241 -9.62 -28.79 1.05
CA ALA A 241 -10.17 -28.65 -0.29
C ALA A 241 -10.28 -30.01 -0.99
N HIS A 242 -9.27 -30.86 -0.88
CA HIS A 242 -9.28 -32.20 -1.46
C HIS A 242 -10.33 -33.13 -0.81
N GLU A 243 -10.51 -33.04 0.50
CA GLU A 243 -11.57 -33.80 1.20
C GLU A 243 -12.97 -33.32 0.80
N LYS A 244 -13.17 -32.01 0.65
CA LYS A 244 -14.44 -31.44 0.14
C LYS A 244 -14.71 -31.87 -1.31
N GLU A 245 -13.69 -31.88 -2.17
CA GLU A 245 -13.79 -32.35 -3.55
C GLU A 245 -14.20 -33.83 -3.62
N LYS A 246 -13.64 -34.70 -2.76
CA LYS A 246 -14.06 -36.11 -2.68
C LYS A 246 -15.51 -36.28 -2.25
N GLN A 247 -16.02 -35.41 -1.37
CA GLN A 247 -17.43 -35.44 -0.92
C GLN A 247 -18.38 -34.99 -2.03
N LEU A 248 -18.01 -33.94 -2.76
CA LEU A 248 -18.65 -33.47 -3.99
C LEU A 248 -18.81 -34.58 -5.04
N ASN A 249 -17.71 -35.28 -5.32
CA ASN A 249 -17.69 -36.39 -6.30
C ASN A 249 -18.53 -37.59 -5.86
N LYS A 250 -18.87 -37.69 -4.57
CA LYS A 250 -19.79 -38.71 -4.01
C LYS A 250 -21.26 -38.27 -4.06
N GLY A 251 -21.58 -37.14 -4.69
CA GLY A 251 -22.96 -36.66 -4.89
C GLY A 251 -23.52 -35.84 -3.72
N GLN A 252 -22.68 -35.39 -2.78
CA GLN A 252 -23.06 -34.42 -1.77
C GLN A 252 -22.87 -33.01 -2.37
N GLY A 253 -23.97 -32.28 -2.57
CA GLY A 253 -23.91 -30.91 -3.13
C GLY A 253 -23.09 -29.97 -2.25
N VAL A 254 -22.45 -28.97 -2.87
CA VAL A 254 -21.76 -27.89 -2.13
C VAL A 254 -22.81 -27.07 -1.41
N PRO A 255 -22.64 -26.79 -0.11
CA PRO A 255 -23.49 -25.81 0.59
C PRO A 255 -23.47 -24.48 -0.16
N GLU A 256 -24.65 -23.87 -0.39
CA GLU A 256 -24.73 -22.55 -1.01
C GLU A 256 -23.89 -21.53 -0.22
N GLY A 257 -22.95 -20.87 -0.91
CA GLY A 257 -22.07 -19.84 -0.32
C GLY A 257 -20.65 -20.30 0.02
N GLU A 258 -20.31 -21.59 -0.09
CA GLU A 258 -18.92 -22.03 0.04
C GLU A 258 -18.11 -21.82 -1.26
N GLU A 259 -16.86 -21.37 -1.13
CA GLU A 259 -15.93 -21.26 -2.25
C GLU A 259 -15.68 -22.64 -2.88
N ASN A 260 -15.59 -22.66 -4.22
CA ASN A 260 -15.34 -23.89 -4.95
C ASN A 260 -13.99 -24.50 -4.52
N PRO A 261 -13.94 -25.76 -4.04
CA PRO A 261 -12.72 -26.37 -3.53
C PRO A 261 -11.61 -26.48 -4.58
N ILE A 262 -11.96 -26.59 -5.87
CA ILE A 262 -10.99 -26.57 -6.97
C ILE A 262 -10.31 -25.20 -7.07
N VAL A 263 -11.10 -24.11 -6.94
CA VAL A 263 -10.57 -22.74 -6.97
C VAL A 263 -9.71 -22.47 -5.74
N MET A 264 -10.11 -22.99 -4.57
CA MET A 264 -9.31 -22.90 -3.34
C MET A 264 -7.95 -23.61 -3.52
N ALA A 265 -7.96 -24.85 -3.99
CA ALA A 265 -6.73 -25.62 -4.23
C ALA A 265 -5.79 -24.92 -5.22
N MET A 266 -6.34 -24.42 -6.33
CA MET A 266 -5.57 -23.68 -7.35
C MET A 266 -4.92 -22.40 -6.77
N ARG A 267 -5.66 -21.62 -5.97
CA ARG A 267 -5.12 -20.40 -5.32
C ARG A 267 -3.98 -20.72 -4.35
N VAL A 268 -4.12 -21.79 -3.59
CA VAL A 268 -3.07 -22.26 -2.67
C VAL A 268 -1.84 -22.71 -3.45
N GLU A 269 -2.02 -23.48 -4.53
CA GLU A 269 -0.92 -23.93 -5.39
C GLU A 269 -0.14 -22.77 -6.00
N ILE A 270 -0.84 -21.74 -6.51
CA ILE A 270 -0.20 -20.52 -7.01
C ILE A 270 0.67 -19.87 -5.92
N LEU A 271 0.17 -19.77 -4.70
CA LEU A 271 0.90 -19.17 -3.58
C LEU A 271 2.13 -20.02 -3.22
N GLN A 272 2.00 -21.34 -3.17
CA GLN A 272 3.11 -22.27 -2.91
C GLN A 272 4.21 -22.16 -3.98
N ASN A 273 3.83 -22.10 -5.25
CA ASN A 273 4.78 -21.94 -6.37
C ASN A 273 5.60 -20.65 -6.25
N VAL A 274 5.00 -19.55 -5.78
CA VAL A 274 5.73 -18.29 -5.55
C VAL A 274 6.73 -18.44 -4.39
N ILE A 275 6.34 -19.12 -3.31
CA ILE A 275 7.26 -19.38 -2.19
C ILE A 275 8.44 -20.27 -2.65
N GLU A 276 8.17 -21.32 -3.41
CA GLU A 276 9.20 -22.19 -3.98
C GLU A 276 10.15 -21.42 -4.90
N SER A 277 9.62 -20.52 -5.74
CA SER A 277 10.43 -19.64 -6.58
C SER A 277 11.35 -18.75 -5.74
N ILE A 278 10.87 -18.20 -4.62
CA ILE A 278 11.69 -17.38 -3.72
C ILE A 278 12.81 -18.23 -3.10
N GLN A 279 12.48 -19.41 -2.58
CA GLN A 279 13.46 -20.31 -1.97
C GLN A 279 14.49 -20.82 -2.99
N HIS A 280 14.09 -21.02 -4.24
CA HIS A 280 15.01 -21.34 -5.31
C HIS A 280 16.04 -20.21 -5.52
N GLN A 281 15.61 -18.94 -5.54
CA GLN A 281 16.52 -17.79 -5.62
C GLN A 281 17.49 -17.73 -4.43
N TRP A 282 17.03 -18.07 -3.22
CA TRP A 282 17.89 -18.17 -2.05
C TRP A 282 19.00 -19.20 -2.21
N ASN A 283 18.65 -20.42 -2.62
CA ASN A 283 19.60 -21.51 -2.80
C ASN A 283 20.65 -21.19 -3.87
N LEU A 284 20.26 -20.54 -4.97
CA LEU A 284 21.19 -20.09 -6.01
C LEU A 284 22.21 -19.07 -5.46
N MET A 285 21.75 -18.09 -4.68
CA MET A 285 22.65 -17.10 -4.07
C MET A 285 23.59 -17.70 -3.03
N GLU A 286 23.13 -18.66 -2.24
CA GLU A 286 24.02 -19.36 -1.30
C GLU A 286 25.11 -20.16 -2.02
N ALA A 287 24.78 -20.76 -3.17
CA ALA A 287 25.76 -21.47 -4.00
C ALA A 287 26.82 -20.50 -4.56
N GLU A 288 26.38 -19.37 -5.13
CA GLU A 288 27.28 -18.34 -5.68
C GLU A 288 28.24 -17.75 -4.62
N ARG A 289 27.76 -17.57 -3.38
CA ARG A 289 28.61 -17.12 -2.26
C ARG A 289 29.66 -18.16 -1.87
N LYS A 290 29.28 -19.44 -1.79
CA LYS A 290 30.23 -20.52 -1.47
C LYS A 290 31.31 -20.68 -2.53
N GLU A 291 30.98 -20.48 -3.81
CA GLU A 291 31.94 -20.48 -4.92
C GLU A 291 32.90 -19.27 -4.87
N SER A 292 32.39 -18.11 -4.47
CA SER A 292 33.21 -16.89 -4.31
C SER A 292 34.17 -16.96 -3.12
N ASP A 293 33.76 -17.57 -2.00
CA ASP A 293 34.59 -17.73 -0.79
C ASP A 293 35.67 -18.83 -0.94
N SER A 294 35.57 -19.68 -1.96
CA SER A 294 36.53 -20.77 -2.24
C SER A 294 37.53 -20.46 -3.35
N SER A 295 37.43 -19.28 -3.97
CA SER A 295 38.33 -18.76 -5.02
C SER A 295 39.29 -17.70 -4.46
#